data_AF-A0A7Y3ENR1-F1
#
_entry.id   AF-A0A7Y3ENR1-F1
#
_cell.length_a   1.000
_cell.length_b   1.000
_cell.length_c   1.000
_cell.angle_alpha   90.00
_cell.angle_beta   90.00
_cell.angle_gamma   90.00
#
_symmetry.space_group_name_H-M   'P 1'
#
loop_
_entity.id
_entity.type
_entity.pdbx_description
1 polymer ?
#
loop_
_entity_poly.entity_id
_entity_poly.type
_entity_poly.pdbx_seq_one_letter_code
_entity_poly.pdbx_strand_id
1 'polypeptide(L)' 'MKNDSKTVSLFIQCLVDGIYADVGEALVQIFRRLGISLACPTNQTCCG' A
#
# COMPACT_ATOMS: atom_id res chain seq x y z
N MET A 1 15.98 13.93 -14.47
CA MET A 1 15.24 12.98 -13.61
C MET A 1 13.80 13.42 -13.58
N LYS A 2 12.87 12.68 -14.20
CA LYS A 2 11.44 13.02 -14.16
C LYS A 2 10.94 12.71 -12.74
N ASN A 3 10.76 13.75 -11.94
CA ASN A 3 10.12 13.66 -10.64
C ASN A 3 8.61 13.86 -10.83
N ASP A 4 7.99 12.93 -11.57
CA ASP A 4 6.53 12.80 -11.54
C ASP A 4 6.19 12.28 -10.13
N SER A 5 5.55 13.12 -9.32
CA SER A 5 5.05 12.72 -7.99
C SER A 5 4.00 11.62 -8.16
N LYS A 6 4.44 10.37 -8.34
CA LYS A 6 3.58 9.20 -8.45
C LYS A 6 3.10 8.85 -7.05
N THR A 7 1.88 9.26 -6.74
CA THR A 7 1.15 8.76 -5.58
C THR A 7 0.32 7.57 -5.99
N VAL A 8 0.49 6.43 -5.32
CA VAL A 8 -0.28 5.21 -5.56
C VAL A 8 -1.19 4.91 -4.38
N SER A 9 -2.37 4.36 -4.65
CA SER A 9 -3.29 3.89 -3.61
C SER A 9 -3.06 2.40 -3.33
N LEU A 10 -2.86 2.05 -2.07
CA LEU A 10 -2.69 0.67 -1.62
C LEU A 10 -4.04 0.06 -1.24
N PHE A 11 -4.45 -0.96 -1.99
CA PHE A 11 -5.55 -1.82 -1.61
C PHE A 11 -5.04 -2.95 -0.70
N ILE A 12 -5.48 -2.99 0.54
CA ILE A 12 -5.15 -4.02 1.54
C ILE A 12 -6.29 -5.04 1.55
N GLN A 13 -5.94 -6.30 1.26
CA GLN A 13 -6.88 -7.41 1.26
C GLN A 13 -7.23 -7.84 2.68
N CYS A 14 -8.42 -8.41 2.89
CA CYS A 14 -8.88 -8.88 4.20
C CYS A 14 -7.94 -9.90 4.88
N LEU A 15 -7.29 -10.77 4.10
CA LEU A 15 -6.29 -11.70 4.60
C LEU A 15 -5.02 -10.99 5.09
N VAL A 16 -4.58 -9.95 4.38
CA VAL A 16 -3.40 -9.17 4.75
C VAL A 16 -3.71 -8.34 6.00
N ASP A 17 -4.86 -7.69 6.06
CA ASP A 17 -5.25 -6.87 7.22
C ASP A 17 -5.48 -7.70 8.49
N GLY A 18 -6.14 -8.86 8.35
CA GLY A 18 -6.56 -9.68 9.49
C GLY A 18 -5.60 -10.80 9.92
N ILE A 19 -4.73 -11.27 9.02
CA ILE A 19 -3.91 -12.48 9.26
C ILE A 19 -2.42 -12.22 9.01
N TYR A 20 -2.07 -11.46 7.96
CA TYR A 20 -0.70 -11.28 7.51
C TYR A 20 -0.30 -9.79 7.45
N ALA A 21 -0.43 -9.08 8.58
CA ALA A 21 -0.22 -7.63 8.66
C ALA A 21 1.21 -7.20 8.27
N ASP A 22 2.19 -8.07 8.53
CA ASP A 22 3.60 -7.90 8.16
C ASP A 22 3.80 -7.76 6.65
N VAL A 23 2.95 -8.40 5.83
CA VAL A 23 2.97 -8.24 4.37
C VAL A 23 2.59 -6.81 3.96
N GLY A 24 1.61 -6.21 4.63
CA GLY A 24 1.23 -4.81 4.43
C GLY A 24 2.36 -3.84 4.78
N GLU A 25 3.04 -4.07 5.91
CA GLU A 25 4.20 -3.30 6.32
C GLU A 25 5.37 -3.41 5.32
N ALA A 26 5.65 -4.62 4.85
CA ALA A 26 6.69 -4.85 3.85
C ALA A 26 6.44 -4.08 2.54
N LEU A 27 5.18 -4.03 2.07
CA LEU A 27 4.79 -3.24 0.91
C LEU A 27 5.08 -1.74 1.12
N VAL A 28 4.73 -1.19 2.29
CA VAL A 28 5.01 0.21 2.64
C VAL A 28 6.52 0.50 2.60
N GLN A 29 7.34 -0.42 3.13
CA GLN A 29 8.80 -0.26 3.11
C GLN A 29 9.37 -0.27 1.69
N ILE A 30 8.83 -1.10 0.79
CA ILE A 30 9.23 -1.14 -0.62
C ILE A 30 8.94 0.21 -1.29
N PHE A 31 7.70 0.72 -1.19
CA PHE A 31 7.34 2.00 -1.83
C PHE A 31 8.14 3.19 -1.26
N ARG A 32 8.40 3.20 0.05
CA ARG A 32 9.26 4.21 0.69
C ARG A 32 10.67 4.19 0.12
N ARG A 33 11.27 3.02 -0.07
CA ARG A 33 12.61 2.88 -0.67
C ARG A 33 12.65 3.32 -2.13
N LEU A 34 11.54 3.17 -2.86
CA LEU A 34 11.41 3.62 -4.24
C LEU A 34 11.10 5.13 -4.36
N GLY A 35 10.90 5.84 -3.25
CA GLY A 35 10.53 7.26 -3.25
C GLY A 35 9.11 7.51 -3.79
N ILE A 36 8.22 6.51 -3.71
CA ILE A 36 6.84 6.57 -4.20
C ILE A 36 5.93 6.90 -3.03
N SER A 37 5.11 7.93 -3.18
CA SER A 37 4.09 8.30 -2.19
C SER A 37 2.95 7.28 -2.19
N LEU A 38 2.44 6.95 -1.01
CA LEU A 38 1.43 5.91 -0.83
C LEU A 38 0.22 6.48 -0.08
N ALA A 39 -0.99 6.22 -0.57
CA ALA A 39 -2.24 6.43 0.15
C ALA A 39 -2.86 5.08 0.51
N CYS A 40 -3.33 4.90 1.73
CA CYS A 40 -4.07 3.70 2.15
C CYS A 40 -5.46 4.13 2.63
N PRO A 41 -6.50 4.10 1.77
CA PRO A 41 -7.86 4.43 2.17
C PRO A 41 -8.32 3.49 3.29
N THR A 42 -9.07 3.99 4.27
CA THR A 42 -9.52 3.18 5.42
C THR A 42 -10.84 2.45 5.18
N ASN A 43 -11.63 2.87 4.20
CA ASN A 43 -12.95 2.30 3.91
C ASN A 43 -12.90 1.36 2.68
N GLN A 44 -11.97 0.41 2.70
CA GLN A 44 -11.81 -0.58 1.64
C GLN A 44 -12.81 -1.72 1.81
N THR A 45 -13.37 -2.22 0.72
CA THR A 45 -14.31 -3.34 0.72
C THR A 45 -13.62 -4.63 0.32
N CYS A 46 -14.23 -5.79 0.63
CA CYS A 46 -13.72 -7.07 0.13
C CYS A 46 -13.64 -7.04 -1.41
N CYS A 47 -12.60 -7.66 -1.97
CA CYS A 47 -12.44 -7.77 -3.42
C CYS A 47 -13.42 -8.75 -4.08
N GLY A 48 -14.19 -9.48 -3.27
CA GLY A 48 -15.17 -10.50 -3.65
C GLY A 48 -15.53 -11.34 -2.44
#